data_AF-X6MDP3-F1
#
_entry.id   AF-X6MDP3-F1
#
_cell.length_a   1.000
_cell.length_b   1.000
_cell.length_c   1.000
_cell.angle_alpha   90.00
_cell.angle_beta   90.00
_cell.angle_gamma   90.00
#
_symmetry.space_group_name_H-M   'P 1'
#
loop_
_entity.id
_entity.type
_entity.pdbx_description
1 polymer ?
#
loop_
_entity_poly.entity_id
_entity_poly.type
_entity_poly.pdbx_seq_one_letter_code
_entity_poly.pdbx_strand_id
1 'polypeptide(L)'
;GGCGYASGGGGYGTKGGEEDVLSDDGRGGGMYGEETLLKEIHFGSGGGRTSLISRGGSGGGIIELIIGQQLINYGLIQSNGGDGGYSGGGGGSGGSILIELQNHKFIQIFGTIKCIGGNQCQMNEGGKGRIAIYGIELSPDKIKDIDPKPFNKIHKT
;
A
#
# COMPACT_ATOMS: atom_id res chain seq x y z
N GLY A 1 10.41 12.34 13.63
CA GLY A 1 11.45 11.32 13.42
C GLY A 1 12.58 11.60 14.38
N GLY A 2 12.99 10.58 15.15
CA GLY A 2 14.21 10.59 15.95
C GLY A 2 15.44 10.47 15.06
N CYS A 3 16.58 10.98 15.55
CA CYS A 3 17.84 11.07 14.82
C CYS A 3 18.71 9.84 15.15
N GLY A 4 18.30 8.67 14.67
CA GLY A 4 19.01 7.40 14.84
C GLY A 4 19.76 6.93 13.61
N TYR A 5 20.63 5.93 13.78
CA TYR A 5 21.42 5.30 12.70
C TYR A 5 20.56 4.51 11.70
N ALA A 6 19.35 4.11 12.09
CA ALA A 6 18.34 3.45 11.27
C ALA A 6 16.99 4.17 11.41
N SER A 7 16.22 4.23 10.33
CA SER A 7 14.89 4.85 10.34
C SER A 7 13.81 3.85 9.97
N GLY A 8 12.64 3.97 10.59
CA GLY A 8 11.54 3.02 10.40
C GLY A 8 10.81 3.24 9.08
N GLY A 9 10.16 2.19 8.59
CA GLY A 9 9.32 2.29 7.40
C GLY A 9 8.04 3.07 7.65
N GLY A 10 7.50 3.68 6.60
CA GLY A 10 6.18 4.32 6.64
C GLY A 10 5.10 3.29 6.97
N GLY A 11 4.08 3.68 7.73
CA GLY A 11 2.90 2.86 7.99
C GLY A 11 1.71 3.38 7.19
N TYR A 12 0.96 2.49 6.56
CA TYR A 12 -0.36 2.71 5.97
C TYR A 12 -0.90 1.34 5.64
N GLY A 13 -2.16 1.02 5.95
CA GLY A 13 -2.76 -0.30 5.74
C GLY A 13 -2.22 -1.42 6.64
N THR A 14 -0.90 -1.48 6.82
CA THR A 14 -0.20 -2.27 7.83
C THR A 14 0.83 -1.39 8.56
N LYS A 15 1.38 -1.91 9.67
CA LYS A 15 2.53 -1.29 10.36
C LYS A 15 3.76 -1.33 9.44
N GLY A 16 4.58 -0.28 9.46
CA GLY A 16 5.91 -0.28 8.83
C GLY A 16 6.93 -1.05 9.68
N GLY A 17 7.99 -1.54 9.05
CA GLY A 17 9.08 -2.27 9.66
C GLY A 17 9.88 -1.42 10.65
N GLU A 18 10.41 -2.08 11.68
CA GLU A 18 11.21 -1.51 12.77
C GLU A 18 12.53 -2.28 12.93
N GLU A 19 13.64 -1.57 13.15
CA GLU A 19 14.98 -2.17 13.20
C GLU A 19 15.53 -2.26 14.63
N ASP A 20 15.59 -1.16 15.40
CA ASP A 20 16.13 -1.16 16.76
C ASP A 20 15.25 -0.41 17.77
N VAL A 21 14.33 -1.14 18.40
CA VAL A 21 13.31 -0.59 19.31
C VAL A 21 13.90 -0.14 20.67
N LEU A 22 15.17 -0.47 20.96
CA LEU A 22 15.77 -0.21 22.28
C LEU A 22 16.14 1.26 22.53
N SER A 23 16.36 2.06 21.47
CA SER A 23 16.67 3.50 21.59
C SER A 23 15.57 4.43 21.05
N ASP A 24 14.36 3.90 20.76
CA ASP A 24 13.26 4.59 20.05
C ASP A 24 13.62 5.12 18.65
N ASP A 25 14.83 4.83 18.17
CA ASP A 25 15.29 5.10 16.83
C ASP A 25 14.77 4.02 15.88
N GLY A 26 14.36 4.41 14.68
CA GLY A 26 13.92 3.39 13.71
C GLY A 26 12.53 2.79 13.96
N ARG A 27 11.70 3.39 14.83
CA ARG A 27 10.32 2.95 15.04
C ARG A 27 9.50 3.05 13.74
N GLY A 28 8.91 1.93 13.33
CA GLY A 28 8.03 1.86 12.17
C GLY A 28 6.75 2.68 12.35
N GLY A 29 6.25 3.25 11.25
CA GLY A 29 5.01 4.00 11.21
C GLY A 29 3.81 3.12 11.61
N GLY A 30 2.89 3.72 12.38
CA GLY A 30 1.67 3.04 12.80
C GLY A 30 0.73 2.76 11.63
N MET A 31 -0.12 1.74 11.79
CA MET A 31 -1.20 1.47 10.85
C MET A 31 -2.29 2.55 10.97
N TYR A 32 -2.69 3.10 9.83
CA TYR A 32 -3.88 3.94 9.70
C TYR A 32 -4.59 3.64 8.37
N GLY A 33 -5.73 4.30 8.15
CA GLY A 33 -6.57 4.09 6.99
C GLY A 33 -7.53 2.93 7.18
N GLU A 34 -8.80 3.21 6.90
CA GLU A 34 -9.86 2.22 6.93
C GLU A 34 -9.81 1.33 5.67
N GLU A 35 -10.27 0.08 5.78
CA GLU A 35 -10.08 -0.94 4.74
C GLU A 35 -11.04 -0.83 3.55
N THR A 36 -12.16 -0.15 3.72
CA THR A 36 -13.25 0.02 2.73
C THR A 36 -12.94 1.12 1.71
N LEU A 37 -12.09 2.10 2.06
CA LEU A 37 -11.77 3.27 1.24
C LEU A 37 -13.00 4.12 0.84
N LEU A 38 -14.08 4.07 1.63
CA LEU A 38 -15.32 4.82 1.39
C LEU A 38 -15.41 6.10 2.20
N LYS A 39 -14.80 6.12 3.40
CA LYS A 39 -14.83 7.30 4.25
C LYS A 39 -13.75 8.30 3.85
N GLU A 40 -12.55 7.78 3.62
CA GLU A 40 -11.39 8.58 3.23
C GLU A 40 -10.38 7.68 2.51
N ILE A 41 -9.78 8.22 1.44
CA ILE A 41 -8.74 7.54 0.68
C ILE A 41 -7.43 8.28 0.96
N HIS A 42 -6.46 7.58 1.52
CA HIS A 42 -5.19 8.19 1.91
C HIS A 42 -4.07 7.86 0.93
N PHE A 43 -3.12 8.79 0.83
CA PHE A 43 -1.79 8.49 0.34
C PHE A 43 -1.06 7.58 1.33
N GLY A 44 -0.12 6.80 0.82
CA GLY A 44 0.89 6.17 1.66
C GLY A 44 1.72 7.24 2.39
N SER A 45 2.16 6.92 3.60
CA SER A 45 3.14 7.73 4.31
C SER A 45 4.57 7.42 3.82
N GLY A 46 5.42 8.44 3.85
CA GLY A 46 6.85 8.28 3.60
C GLY A 46 7.58 7.58 4.74
N GLY A 47 8.70 6.96 4.43
CA GLY A 47 9.60 6.36 5.40
C GLY A 47 10.41 7.41 6.19
N GLY A 48 10.97 6.97 7.32
CA GLY A 48 11.85 7.81 8.12
C GLY A 48 13.16 8.15 7.39
N ARG A 49 13.85 9.17 7.91
CA ARG A 49 15.13 9.66 7.39
C ARG A 49 16.13 9.71 8.53
N THR A 50 17.34 9.19 8.31
CA THR A 50 18.43 9.17 9.31
C THR A 50 19.39 10.36 9.14
N SER A 51 19.59 10.87 7.93
CA SER A 51 20.54 11.95 7.64
C SER A 51 20.12 12.79 6.42
N LEU A 52 20.79 13.92 6.14
CA LEU A 52 20.54 14.75 4.94
C LEU A 52 20.67 13.99 3.61
N ILE A 53 21.48 12.94 3.59
CA ILE A 53 21.76 12.12 2.41
C ILE A 53 20.91 10.84 2.36
N SER A 54 20.46 10.35 3.51
CA SER A 54 19.71 9.10 3.65
C SER A 54 18.22 9.36 3.72
N ARG A 55 17.61 9.67 2.58
CA ARG A 55 16.17 10.00 2.49
C ARG A 55 15.31 8.75 2.69
N GLY A 56 14.19 8.91 3.39
CA GLY A 56 13.14 7.91 3.41
C GLY A 56 12.43 7.80 2.07
N GLY A 57 11.88 6.64 1.80
CA GLY A 57 11.09 6.38 0.60
C GLY A 57 9.77 7.15 0.60
N SER A 58 9.29 7.52 -0.58
CA SER A 58 7.98 8.17 -0.74
C SER A 58 6.84 7.19 -0.48
N GLY A 59 5.75 7.63 0.11
CA GLY A 59 4.53 6.82 0.17
C GLY A 59 3.87 6.65 -1.20
N GLY A 60 3.06 5.61 -1.35
CA GLY A 60 2.29 5.34 -2.57
C GLY A 60 1.16 6.35 -2.82
N GLY A 61 0.71 6.42 -4.07
CA GLY A 61 -0.36 7.32 -4.52
C GLY A 61 -1.78 6.84 -4.19
N ILE A 62 -2.75 7.49 -4.81
CA ILE A 62 -4.15 7.04 -4.84
C ILE A 62 -4.53 6.74 -6.28
N ILE A 63 -5.13 5.57 -6.50
CA ILE A 63 -5.75 5.20 -7.78
C ILE A 63 -7.22 4.89 -7.49
N GLU A 64 -8.12 5.65 -8.10
CA GLU A 64 -9.56 5.38 -8.07
C GLU A 64 -10.03 5.07 -9.50
N LEU A 65 -10.64 3.90 -9.68
CA LEU A 65 -11.18 3.44 -10.95
C LEU A 65 -12.66 3.15 -10.83
N ILE A 66 -13.48 3.91 -11.56
CA ILE A 66 -14.91 3.67 -11.71
C ILE A 66 -15.15 3.08 -13.09
N ILE A 67 -15.50 1.80 -13.14
CA ILE A 67 -15.62 1.03 -14.37
C ILE A 67 -17.09 0.81 -14.70
N GLY A 68 -17.56 1.52 -15.73
CA GLY A 68 -18.96 1.43 -16.18
C GLY A 68 -19.33 0.11 -16.88
N GLN A 69 -18.36 -0.57 -17.50
CA GLN A 69 -18.61 -1.77 -18.31
C GLN A 69 -17.70 -2.94 -17.93
N GLN A 70 -16.45 -2.91 -18.38
CA GLN A 70 -15.52 -4.04 -18.25
C GLN A 70 -14.10 -3.57 -17.93
N LEU A 71 -13.45 -4.26 -17.00
CA LEU A 71 -12.02 -4.18 -16.72
C LEU A 71 -11.33 -5.40 -17.31
N ILE A 72 -10.41 -5.15 -18.25
CA ILE A 72 -9.50 -6.16 -18.81
C ILE A 72 -8.08 -5.68 -18.55
N ASN A 73 -7.48 -6.16 -17.47
CA ASN A 73 -6.08 -5.92 -17.16
C ASN A 73 -5.29 -7.23 -17.22
N TYR A 74 -4.34 -7.32 -18.17
CA TYR A 74 -3.33 -8.39 -18.22
C TYR A 74 -1.96 -7.92 -17.69
N GLY A 75 -1.88 -6.67 -17.24
CA GLY A 75 -0.66 -6.05 -16.72
C GLY A 75 -0.73 -5.80 -15.22
N LEU A 76 -0.07 -4.71 -14.81
CA LEU A 76 0.14 -4.34 -13.42
C LEU A 76 -0.51 -2.97 -13.13
N ILE A 77 -1.40 -2.93 -12.14
CA ILE A 77 -1.86 -1.70 -11.50
C ILE A 77 -1.16 -1.62 -10.15
N GLN A 78 -0.39 -0.57 -9.89
CA GLN A 78 0.32 -0.46 -8.62
C GLN A 78 0.31 0.94 -8.04
N SER A 79 0.16 1.00 -6.72
CA SER A 79 0.35 2.19 -5.90
C SER A 79 1.34 1.86 -4.80
N ASN A 80 2.57 1.52 -5.19
CA ASN A 80 3.60 1.09 -4.25
C ASN A 80 4.31 2.27 -3.61
N GLY A 81 4.82 2.04 -2.40
CA GLY A 81 5.78 2.93 -1.77
C GLY A 81 7.15 2.84 -2.44
N GLY A 82 7.90 3.93 -2.37
CA GLY A 82 9.28 3.99 -2.83
C GLY A 82 10.26 3.46 -1.79
N ASP A 83 11.40 2.99 -2.26
CA ASP A 83 12.51 2.55 -1.42
C ASP A 83 13.18 3.74 -0.72
N GLY A 84 13.66 3.50 0.49
CA GLY A 84 14.53 4.44 1.19
C GLY A 84 15.97 4.37 0.67
N GLY A 85 16.75 5.42 0.90
CA GLY A 85 18.15 5.48 0.47
C GLY A 85 19.05 4.48 1.21
N TYR A 86 20.12 4.04 0.53
CA TYR A 86 21.08 2.99 0.93
C TYR A 86 21.74 3.11 2.33
N SER A 87 21.58 4.22 3.05
CA SER A 87 22.22 4.48 4.35
C SER A 87 21.20 4.58 5.49
N GLY A 88 20.28 3.60 5.55
CA GLY A 88 19.32 3.44 6.65
C GLY A 88 18.01 4.20 6.52
N GLY A 89 17.70 4.74 5.32
CA GLY A 89 16.39 5.35 5.05
C GLY A 89 15.28 4.29 5.00
N GLY A 90 14.17 4.52 5.70
CA GLY A 90 13.04 3.59 5.75
C GLY A 90 12.24 3.60 4.45
N GLY A 91 11.61 2.47 4.11
CA GLY A 91 10.74 2.36 2.94
C GLY A 91 9.45 3.16 3.13
N GLY A 92 8.95 3.80 2.07
CA GLY A 92 7.61 4.39 2.08
C GLY A 92 6.54 3.31 2.07
N SER A 93 5.39 3.56 2.69
CA SER A 93 4.27 2.61 2.64
C SER A 93 3.58 2.60 1.26
N GLY A 94 2.89 1.51 0.95
CA GLY A 94 1.97 1.45 -0.19
C GLY A 94 0.89 2.52 -0.11
N GLY A 95 0.16 2.72 -1.20
CA GLY A 95 -0.94 3.68 -1.31
C GLY A 95 -2.29 3.01 -1.36
N SER A 96 -3.27 3.69 -1.94
CA SER A 96 -4.66 3.20 -2.03
C SER A 96 -5.06 2.89 -3.46
N ILE A 97 -5.74 1.76 -3.65
CA ILE A 97 -6.42 1.43 -4.90
C ILE A 97 -7.90 1.13 -4.59
N LEU A 98 -8.80 1.92 -5.14
CA LEU A 98 -10.24 1.68 -5.12
C LEU A 98 -10.72 1.35 -6.53
N ILE A 99 -11.36 0.19 -6.69
CA ILE A 99 -11.98 -0.22 -7.96
C ILE A 99 -13.47 -0.43 -7.73
N GLU A 100 -14.30 0.31 -8.47
CA GLU A 100 -15.76 0.17 -8.45
C GLU A 100 -16.24 -0.34 -9.81
N LEU A 101 -16.87 -1.51 -9.82
CA LEU A 101 -17.52 -2.07 -10.99
C LEU A 101 -19.02 -1.74 -10.94
N GLN A 102 -19.50 -0.95 -11.90
CA GLN A 102 -20.93 -0.61 -11.97
C GLN A 102 -21.75 -1.69 -12.68
N ASN A 103 -21.09 -2.58 -13.42
CA ASN A 103 -21.72 -3.64 -14.18
C ASN A 103 -21.08 -5.01 -13.92
N HIS A 104 -21.90 -5.96 -13.44
CA HIS A 104 -21.49 -7.32 -13.09
C HIS A 104 -21.75 -8.34 -14.22
N LYS A 105 -22.32 -7.91 -15.36
CA LYS A 105 -22.67 -8.81 -16.47
C LYS A 105 -21.45 -9.23 -17.31
N PHE A 106 -20.36 -8.48 -17.24
CA PHE A 106 -19.15 -8.75 -18.01
C PHE A 106 -18.09 -9.49 -17.17
N ILE A 107 -17.32 -10.33 -17.85
CA ILE A 107 -16.17 -11.00 -17.22
C ILE A 107 -15.10 -9.95 -16.93
N GLN A 108 -14.71 -9.86 -15.67
CA GLN A 108 -13.68 -8.94 -15.18
C GLN A 108 -12.35 -9.69 -15.03
N ILE A 109 -11.30 -9.13 -15.61
CA ILE A 109 -9.92 -9.62 -15.54
C ILE A 109 -9.09 -8.54 -14.85
N PHE A 110 -8.60 -8.83 -13.64
CA PHE A 110 -7.93 -7.85 -12.79
C PHE A 110 -6.42 -7.78 -12.98
N GLY A 111 -5.80 -8.81 -13.55
CA GLY A 111 -4.34 -8.91 -13.67
C GLY A 111 -3.67 -8.86 -12.31
N THR A 112 -2.48 -8.27 -12.24
CA THR A 112 -1.78 -8.05 -10.98
C THR A 112 -2.11 -6.66 -10.42
N ILE A 113 -2.44 -6.60 -9.13
CA ILE A 113 -2.70 -5.34 -8.42
C ILE A 113 -1.84 -5.27 -7.16
N LYS A 114 -1.07 -4.19 -6.99
CA LYS A 114 -0.14 -4.04 -5.86
C LYS A 114 -0.24 -2.71 -5.12
N CYS A 115 -0.31 -2.77 -3.80
CA CYS A 115 -0.05 -1.65 -2.88
C CYS A 115 0.97 -2.08 -1.83
N ILE A 116 2.19 -2.40 -2.23
CA ILE A 116 3.25 -2.82 -1.31
C ILE A 116 4.11 -1.63 -0.90
N GLY A 117 4.76 -1.70 0.27
CA GLY A 117 5.73 -0.70 0.68
C GLY A 117 7.07 -0.83 -0.07
N GLY A 118 7.96 0.13 0.13
CA GLY A 118 9.36 0.03 -0.29
C GLY A 118 10.20 -0.78 0.68
N ASN A 119 11.45 -1.05 0.33
CA ASN A 119 12.45 -1.77 1.12
C ASN A 119 12.00 -3.17 1.61
N GLN A 120 11.16 -3.89 0.87
CA GLN A 120 10.57 -5.19 1.28
C GLN A 120 11.58 -6.33 1.53
N CYS A 121 12.88 -6.07 1.36
CA CYS A 121 13.96 -7.01 1.67
C CYS A 121 14.81 -6.54 2.87
N GLN A 122 14.38 -5.51 3.61
CA GLN A 122 15.08 -4.92 4.75
C GLN A 122 14.16 -4.83 5.96
N MET A 123 14.74 -4.64 7.15
CA MET A 123 13.97 -4.54 8.41
C MET A 123 13.12 -3.27 8.49
N ASN A 124 13.50 -2.22 7.75
CA ASN A 124 12.81 -0.93 7.71
C ASN A 124 11.80 -0.79 6.56
N GLU A 125 11.18 -1.91 6.16
CA GLU A 125 10.23 -1.94 5.06
C GLU A 125 9.00 -1.05 5.30
N GLY A 126 8.46 -0.47 4.23
CA GLY A 126 7.18 0.22 4.30
C GLY A 126 6.02 -0.76 4.49
N GLY A 127 4.99 -0.34 5.21
CA GLY A 127 3.73 -1.09 5.30
C GLY A 127 3.02 -1.22 3.95
N LYS A 128 2.21 -2.26 3.79
CA LYS A 128 1.35 -2.45 2.61
C LYS A 128 0.12 -1.58 2.72
N GLY A 129 -0.26 -0.92 1.63
CA GLY A 129 -1.40 -0.01 1.58
C GLY A 129 -2.77 -0.70 1.61
N ARG A 130 -3.73 -0.14 0.87
CA ARG A 130 -5.12 -0.63 0.88
C ARG A 130 -5.61 -0.86 -0.54
N ILE A 131 -6.36 -1.95 -0.72
CA ILE A 131 -7.07 -2.24 -1.96
C ILE A 131 -8.52 -2.53 -1.60
N ALA A 132 -9.46 -1.85 -2.24
CA ALA A 132 -10.88 -2.12 -2.10
C ALA A 132 -11.51 -2.33 -3.48
N ILE A 133 -12.31 -3.38 -3.63
CA ILE A 133 -12.95 -3.76 -4.89
C ILE A 133 -14.45 -3.96 -4.66
N TYR A 134 -15.25 -3.15 -5.35
CA TYR A 134 -16.71 -3.17 -5.30
C TYR A 134 -17.36 -3.63 -6.60
N GLY A 135 -18.60 -4.15 -6.50
CA GLY A 135 -19.42 -4.49 -7.66
C GLY A 135 -19.32 -5.93 -8.14
N ILE A 136 -18.51 -6.76 -7.48
CA ILE A 136 -18.38 -8.20 -7.76
C ILE A 136 -17.91 -8.94 -6.51
N GLU A 137 -18.25 -10.23 -6.42
CA GLU A 137 -17.61 -11.15 -5.46
C GLU A 137 -16.36 -11.77 -6.10
N LEU A 138 -15.21 -11.62 -5.44
CA LEU A 138 -13.94 -12.17 -5.93
C LEU A 138 -13.76 -13.62 -5.47
N SER A 139 -13.52 -14.52 -6.42
CA SER A 139 -13.10 -15.88 -6.08
C SER A 139 -11.67 -15.87 -5.52
N PRO A 140 -11.29 -16.89 -4.70
CA PRO A 140 -9.93 -17.01 -4.18
C PRO A 140 -8.85 -16.96 -5.27
N ASP A 141 -9.13 -17.53 -6.45
CA ASP A 141 -8.20 -17.52 -7.58
C ASP A 141 -7.92 -16.10 -8.10
N LYS A 142 -8.94 -15.22 -8.14
CA LYS A 142 -8.78 -13.83 -8.57
C LYS A 142 -8.04 -12.96 -7.55
N ILE A 143 -7.98 -13.39 -6.30
CA ILE A 143 -7.29 -12.67 -5.22
C ILE A 143 -5.78 -13.00 -5.21
N LYS A 144 -5.34 -14.11 -5.82
CA LYS A 144 -3.94 -14.58 -5.77
C LYS A 144 -2.94 -13.54 -6.28
N ASP A 145 -3.32 -12.76 -7.27
CA ASP A 145 -2.45 -11.75 -7.91
C ASP A 145 -2.67 -10.32 -7.36
N ILE A 146 -3.39 -10.19 -6.24
CA ILE A 146 -3.72 -8.92 -5.58
C ILE A 146 -3.06 -8.88 -4.21
N ASP A 147 -2.15 -7.92 -4.00
CA ASP A 147 -1.42 -7.75 -2.73
C ASP A 147 -1.36 -6.27 -2.30
N PRO A 148 -1.88 -5.88 -1.12
CA PRO A 148 -2.48 -6.70 -0.07
C PRO A 148 -3.85 -7.27 -0.47
N LYS A 149 -4.31 -8.26 0.31
CA LYS A 149 -5.64 -8.83 0.16
C LYS A 149 -6.68 -7.70 0.11
N PRO A 150 -7.53 -7.64 -0.92
CA PRO A 150 -8.47 -6.55 -1.06
C PRO A 150 -9.63 -6.70 -0.07
N PHE A 151 -10.14 -5.57 0.42
CA PHE A 151 -11.52 -5.53 0.89
C PHE A 151 -12.44 -5.73 -0.32
N ASN A 152 -13.41 -6.64 -0.23
CA ASN A 152 -14.28 -6.96 -1.36
C ASN A 152 -15.75 -7.05 -0.92
N LYS A 153 -16.61 -6.36 -1.67
CA LYS A 153 -18.06 -6.36 -1.42
C LYS A 153 -18.82 -6.11 -2.73
N ILE A 154 -20.01 -6.69 -2.87
CA ILE A 154 -20.84 -6.45 -4.07
C ILE A 154 -21.35 -5.01 -4.10
N HIS A 155 -21.72 -4.45 -2.95
CA HIS A 155 -22.30 -3.11 -2.85
C HIS A 155 -21.42 -2.14 -2.08
N LYS A 156 -21.32 -0.92 -2.59
CA LYS A 156 -20.78 0.24 -1.89
C LYS A 156 -21.85 0.73 -0.92
N THR A 157 -21.75 0.37 0.36
CA THR A 157 -22.69 0.77 1.42
C THR A 157 -21.96 1.50 2.51
#